data_AF-A0A954NLH8-F1
#
_entry.id   AF-A0A954NLH8-F1
#
_cell.length_a   1.000
_cell.length_b   1.000
_cell.length_c   1.000
_cell.angle_alpha   90.00
_cell.angle_beta   90.00
_cell.angle_gamma   90.00
#
_symmetry.space_group_name_H-M   'P 1'
#
loop_
_entity.id
_entity.type
_entity.pdbx_description
1 polymer ?
#
loop_
_entity_poly.entity_id
_entity_poly.type
_entity_poly.pdbx_seq_one_letter_code
_entity_poly.pdbx_strand_id
1 'polypeptide(L)'
;LCMPANISRADSSGYNYASGRLDHQTYFKSIRVDQSHLERSVLDRILAAWLDEAVLVPGLIPPGLPPISQWTSQWFFDGNEHVDPLKEANAQATRLANHTTTLADEYARRGLDWESQLRQRAKELALMNELGLSMAQAMPTDSSNDRNSQEEEDDAELADASRAPADHS
;
A
#
# COMPACT_ATOMS: atom_id res chain seq x y z
N LEU A 1 -1.13 5.81 21.87
CA LEU A 1 -1.01 4.63 20.99
C LEU A 1 -2.24 3.76 21.17
N CYS A 2 -3.16 3.74 20.20
CA CYS A 2 -4.30 2.82 20.17
C CYS A 2 -3.93 1.63 19.28
N MET A 3 -3.14 0.71 19.81
CA MET A 3 -2.89 -0.57 19.14
C MET A 3 -3.96 -1.57 19.60
N PRO A 4 -4.76 -2.16 18.70
CA PRO A 4 -5.76 -3.15 19.08
C PRO A 4 -5.15 -4.35 19.81
N ALA A 5 -5.90 -4.89 20.78
CA ALA A 5 -5.42 -5.93 21.69
C ALA A 5 -4.89 -7.16 20.93
N ASN A 6 -5.59 -7.58 19.88
CA ASN A 6 -5.20 -8.69 19.00
C ASN A 6 -3.79 -8.50 18.40
N ILE A 7 -3.49 -7.31 17.88
CA ILE A 7 -2.19 -7.00 17.27
C ILE A 7 -1.13 -6.84 18.37
N SER A 8 -1.47 -6.23 19.51
CA SER A 8 -0.53 -5.98 20.61
C SER A 8 -0.14 -7.23 21.41
N ARG A 9 -1.03 -8.23 21.49
CA ARG A 9 -0.84 -9.45 22.28
C ARG A 9 -0.60 -10.71 21.44
N ALA A 10 -0.73 -10.61 20.11
CA ALA A 10 -0.61 -11.74 19.19
C ALA A 10 -1.47 -12.95 19.61
N ASP A 11 -2.66 -12.68 20.15
CA ASP A 11 -3.61 -13.70 20.62
C ASP A 11 -4.96 -13.49 19.95
N SER A 12 -5.34 -14.45 19.10
CA SER A 12 -6.58 -14.47 18.34
C SER A 12 -7.62 -15.44 18.91
N SER A 13 -7.37 -16.02 20.09
CA SER A 13 -8.21 -17.09 20.67
C SER A 13 -9.66 -16.71 20.98
N GLY A 14 -9.98 -15.41 21.04
CA GLY A 14 -11.34 -14.88 21.22
C GLY A 14 -11.87 -14.01 20.06
N TYR A 15 -11.19 -14.00 18.90
CA TYR A 15 -11.52 -13.12 17.78
C TYR A 15 -12.10 -13.90 16.59
N ASN A 16 -13.23 -13.45 16.06
CA ASN A 16 -13.78 -13.94 14.78
C ASN A 16 -13.13 -13.20 13.58
N TYR A 17 -13.26 -13.73 12.37
CA TYR A 17 -12.65 -13.15 11.17
C TYR A 17 -13.04 -11.68 10.93
N ALA A 18 -14.30 -11.32 11.21
CA ALA A 18 -14.81 -9.95 11.09
C ALA A 18 -14.13 -8.97 12.07
N SER A 19 -13.94 -9.36 13.32
CA SER A 19 -13.27 -8.55 14.35
C SER A 19 -11.77 -8.41 14.08
N GLY A 20 -11.11 -9.46 13.56
CA GLY A 20 -9.73 -9.37 13.09
C GLY A 20 -9.56 -8.34 11.96
N ARG A 21 -10.43 -8.34 10.95
CA ARG A 21 -10.34 -7.35 9.85
C ARG A 21 -10.61 -5.92 10.30
N LEU A 22 -11.51 -5.70 11.25
CA LEU A 22 -11.82 -4.36 11.78
C LEU A 22 -10.62 -3.77 12.52
N ASP A 23 -9.94 -4.57 13.34
CA ASP A 23 -8.77 -4.16 14.11
C ASP A 23 -7.60 -3.77 13.18
N HIS A 24 -7.31 -4.60 12.17
CA HIS A 24 -6.27 -4.30 11.18
C HIS A 24 -6.57 -3.02 10.40
N GLN A 25 -7.82 -2.81 9.96
CA GLN A 25 -8.20 -1.58 9.24
C GLN A 25 -8.03 -0.33 10.10
N THR A 26 -8.41 -0.39 11.37
CA THR A 26 -8.29 0.73 12.30
C THR A 26 -6.83 1.05 12.59
N TYR A 27 -6.00 0.02 12.80
CA TYR A 27 -4.57 0.15 13.03
C TYR A 27 -3.82 0.73 11.82
N PHE A 28 -4.14 0.28 10.60
CA PHE A 28 -3.50 0.83 9.41
C PHE A 28 -3.92 2.29 9.13
N LYS A 29 -5.14 2.69 9.49
CA LYS A 29 -5.54 4.10 9.45
C LYS A 29 -4.73 4.93 10.45
N SER A 30 -4.50 4.45 11.67
CA SER A 30 -3.67 5.17 12.64
C SER A 30 -2.22 5.27 12.19
N ILE A 31 -1.65 4.21 11.58
CA ILE A 31 -0.30 4.27 11.01
C ILE A 31 -0.17 5.38 9.97
N ARG A 32 -1.15 5.56 9.08
CA ARG A 32 -1.11 6.65 8.09
C ARG A 32 -1.12 8.03 8.75
N VAL A 33 -1.91 8.19 9.81
CA VAL A 33 -1.94 9.46 10.57
C VAL A 33 -0.60 9.70 11.24
N ASP A 34 -0.01 8.67 11.85
CA ASP A 34 1.30 8.74 12.49
C ASP A 34 2.40 9.05 11.47
N GLN A 35 2.36 8.43 10.28
CA GLN A 35 3.25 8.72 9.16
C GLN A 35 3.15 10.20 8.74
N SER A 36 1.95 10.72 8.47
CA SER A 36 1.77 12.14 8.13
C SER A 36 2.18 13.09 9.26
N HIS A 37 2.04 12.67 10.52
CA HIS A 37 2.54 13.45 11.65
C HIS A 37 4.07 13.46 11.68
N LEU A 38 4.70 12.31 11.45
CA LEU A 38 6.15 12.14 11.43
C LEU A 38 6.80 12.87 10.25
N GLU A 39 6.18 12.88 9.06
CA GLU A 39 6.57 13.72 7.93
C GLU A 39 6.70 15.18 8.35
N ARG A 40 5.62 15.74 8.88
CA ARG A 40 5.51 17.18 9.17
C ARG A 40 6.33 17.62 10.38
N SER A 41 6.44 16.77 11.40
CA SER A 41 7.08 17.14 12.67
C SER A 41 8.58 16.84 12.70
N VAL A 42 9.00 15.79 12.00
CA VAL A 42 10.38 15.28 12.08
C VAL A 42 11.06 15.34 10.73
N LEU A 43 10.51 14.67 9.70
CA LEU A 43 11.23 14.47 8.44
C LEU A 43 11.43 15.78 7.67
N ASP A 44 10.40 16.61 7.55
CA ASP A 44 10.49 17.92 6.88
C ASP A 44 11.52 18.83 7.55
N ARG A 45 11.58 18.80 8.89
CA ARG A 45 12.53 19.60 9.66
C ARG A 45 13.97 19.10 9.52
N ILE A 46 14.16 17.78 9.51
CA ILE A 46 15.48 17.17 9.28
C ILE A 46 15.95 17.47 7.85
N LEU A 47 15.07 17.33 6.86
CA LEU A 47 15.39 17.62 5.46
C LEU A 47 15.75 19.09 5.26
N ALA A 48 15.00 20.02 5.85
CA ALA A 48 15.31 21.45 5.80
C ALA A 48 16.68 21.75 6.42
N ALA A 49 16.96 21.23 7.62
CA ALA A 49 18.26 21.43 8.28
C ALA A 49 19.41 20.81 7.47
N TRP A 50 19.20 19.64 6.87
CA TRP A 50 20.19 19.01 6.00
C TRP A 50 20.45 19.84 4.74
N LEU A 51 19.40 20.41 4.12
CA LEU A 51 19.53 21.27 2.96
C LEU A 51 20.29 22.56 3.28
N ASP A 52 20.05 23.17 4.44
CA ASP A 52 20.78 24.36 4.91
C ASP A 52 22.28 24.09 5.03
N GLU A 53 22.67 22.94 5.59
CA GLU A 53 24.08 22.52 5.68
C GLU A 53 24.65 22.14 4.31
N ALA A 54 23.85 21.49 3.45
CA ALA A 54 24.28 21.04 2.14
C ALA A 54 24.68 22.19 1.21
N VAL A 55 24.05 23.37 1.36
CA VAL A 55 24.41 24.59 0.62
C VAL A 55 25.81 25.10 0.97
N LEU A 56 26.28 24.84 2.19
CA LEU A 56 27.60 25.27 2.64
C LEU A 56 28.74 24.41 2.09
N VAL A 57 28.42 23.21 1.59
CA VAL A 57 29.40 22.26 1.03
C VAL A 57 29.49 22.43 -0.49
N PRO A 58 30.61 22.94 -1.04
CA PRO A 58 30.75 23.14 -2.48
C PRO A 58 30.66 21.82 -3.24
N GLY A 59 29.80 21.77 -4.27
CA GLY A 59 29.67 20.62 -5.16
C GLY A 59 28.72 19.51 -4.69
N LEU A 60 28.11 19.63 -3.50
CA LEU A 60 27.13 18.65 -3.01
C LEU A 60 25.78 18.81 -3.73
N ILE A 61 25.35 20.05 -3.96
CA ILE A 61 24.15 20.36 -4.75
C ILE A 61 24.58 20.62 -6.20
N PRO A 62 24.02 19.87 -7.19
CA PRO A 62 24.34 20.09 -8.59
C PRO A 62 24.05 21.53 -9.05
N PRO A 63 24.95 22.16 -9.82
CA PRO A 63 24.70 23.49 -10.35
C PRO A 63 23.56 23.46 -11.38
N GLY A 64 22.76 24.53 -11.44
CA GLY A 64 21.67 24.68 -12.42
C GLY A 64 20.27 24.30 -11.92
N LEU A 65 20.14 23.91 -10.64
CA LEU A 65 18.84 23.69 -10.01
C LEU A 65 18.18 25.02 -9.59
N PRO A 66 16.83 25.08 -9.55
CA PRO A 66 16.12 26.24 -9.02
C PRO A 66 16.45 26.46 -7.53
N PRO A 67 16.19 27.65 -6.97
CA PRO A 67 16.38 27.90 -5.54
C PRO A 67 15.69 26.83 -4.69
N ILE A 68 16.35 26.37 -3.63
CA ILE A 68 15.84 25.30 -2.75
C ILE A 68 14.46 25.63 -2.19
N SER A 69 14.14 26.91 -2.01
CA SER A 69 12.83 27.39 -1.57
C SER A 69 11.67 27.03 -2.52
N GLN A 70 11.96 26.61 -3.75
CA GLN A 70 10.97 26.19 -4.75
C GLN A 70 10.83 24.66 -4.83
N TRP A 71 11.64 23.91 -4.09
CA TRP A 71 11.62 22.46 -4.15
C TRP A 71 10.43 21.91 -3.36
N THR A 72 9.74 20.93 -3.93
CA THR A 72 8.66 20.19 -3.27
C THR A 72 9.15 18.80 -2.94
N SER A 73 9.23 18.47 -1.65
CA SER A 73 9.55 17.13 -1.18
C SER A 73 8.28 16.34 -0.85
N GLN A 74 8.27 15.06 -1.20
CA GLN A 74 7.23 14.12 -0.80
C GLN A 74 7.91 12.88 -0.22
N TRP A 75 7.39 12.40 0.92
CA TRP A 75 7.84 11.17 1.54
C TRP A 75 6.99 10.01 1.05
N PHE A 76 7.65 8.90 0.77
CA PHE A 76 6.99 7.66 0.42
C PHE A 76 7.33 6.64 1.50
N PHE A 77 6.29 6.12 2.16
CA PHE A 77 6.41 5.02 3.10
C PHE A 77 6.05 3.71 2.42
N ASP A 78 6.65 2.63 2.91
CA ASP A 78 6.38 1.29 2.41
C ASP A 78 4.88 0.94 2.54
N GLY A 79 4.33 0.30 1.51
CA GLY A 79 2.95 -0.13 1.48
C GLY A 79 2.71 -1.36 2.36
N ASN A 80 1.48 -1.56 2.82
CA ASN A 80 1.12 -2.84 3.43
C ASN A 80 0.95 -3.88 2.32
N GLU A 81 1.79 -4.91 2.33
CA GLU A 81 1.71 -6.04 1.40
C GLU A 81 0.38 -6.78 1.56
N HIS A 82 -0.35 -7.01 0.46
CA HIS A 82 -1.60 -7.75 0.50
C HIS A 82 -1.31 -9.25 0.55
N VAL A 83 -2.08 -10.00 1.36
CA VAL A 83 -1.86 -11.44 1.59
C VAL A 83 -2.07 -12.29 0.31
N ASP A 84 -2.72 -11.73 -0.72
CA ASP A 84 -2.96 -12.41 -2.00
C ASP A 84 -2.29 -11.65 -3.16
N PRO A 85 -1.17 -12.18 -3.71
CA PRO A 85 -0.42 -11.53 -4.78
C PRO A 85 -1.19 -11.42 -6.10
N LEU A 86 -2.16 -12.30 -6.34
CA LEU A 86 -2.96 -12.29 -7.57
C LEU A 86 -4.01 -11.16 -7.53
N LYS A 87 -4.69 -11.01 -6.40
CA LYS A 87 -5.65 -9.90 -6.18
C LYS A 87 -4.96 -8.55 -6.23
N GLU A 88 -3.76 -8.45 -5.67
CA GLU A 88 -2.97 -7.22 -5.73
C GLU A 88 -2.57 -6.87 -7.16
N ALA A 89 -2.04 -7.83 -7.93
CA ALA A 89 -1.65 -7.62 -9.32
C ALA A 89 -2.85 -7.20 -10.20
N ASN A 90 -4.01 -7.85 -10.04
CA ASN A 90 -5.23 -7.48 -10.75
C ASN A 90 -5.71 -6.09 -10.36
N ALA A 91 -5.73 -5.76 -9.07
CA ALA A 91 -6.09 -4.42 -8.60
C ALA A 91 -5.11 -3.35 -9.09
N GLN A 92 -3.81 -3.64 -9.20
CA GLN A 92 -2.82 -2.74 -9.79
C GLN A 92 -3.07 -2.53 -11.28
N ALA A 93 -3.30 -3.61 -12.04
CA ALA A 93 -3.63 -3.53 -13.46
C ALA A 93 -4.90 -2.68 -13.70
N THR A 94 -5.95 -2.90 -12.91
CA THR A 94 -7.19 -2.10 -13.00
C THR A 94 -6.94 -0.63 -12.65
N ARG A 95 -6.17 -0.34 -11.59
CA ARG A 95 -5.89 1.04 -11.14
C ARG A 95 -5.02 1.83 -12.12
N LEU A 96 -4.07 1.16 -12.78
CA LEU A 96 -3.28 1.75 -13.85
C LEU A 96 -4.12 1.93 -15.13
N ALA A 97 -4.99 0.98 -15.46
CA ALA A 97 -5.85 1.02 -16.65
C ALA A 97 -6.94 2.10 -16.56
N ASN A 98 -7.52 2.32 -15.37
CA ASN A 98 -8.53 3.36 -15.14
C ASN A 98 -7.92 4.71 -14.74
N HIS A 99 -6.58 4.85 -14.78
CA HIS A 99 -5.84 6.07 -14.43
C HIS A 99 -6.10 6.61 -13.01
N THR A 100 -6.53 5.75 -12.07
CA THR A 100 -6.71 6.15 -10.67
C THR A 100 -5.41 6.14 -9.88
N THR A 101 -4.39 5.42 -10.35
CA THR A 101 -3.01 5.51 -9.86
C THR A 101 -2.04 5.74 -10.99
N THR A 102 -0.87 6.30 -10.66
CA THR A 102 0.22 6.49 -11.60
C THR A 102 1.31 5.43 -11.41
N LEU A 103 2.17 5.25 -12.42
CA LEU A 103 3.36 4.40 -12.27
C LEU A 103 4.25 4.89 -11.12
N ALA A 104 4.34 6.22 -10.94
CA ALA A 104 5.07 6.80 -9.82
C ALA A 104 4.49 6.31 -8.48
N ASP A 105 3.17 6.34 -8.31
CA ASP A 105 2.52 5.87 -7.07
C ASP A 105 2.75 4.37 -6.81
N GLU A 106 2.69 3.53 -7.85
CA GLU A 106 2.86 2.08 -7.69
C GLU A 106 4.33 1.69 -7.42
N TYR A 107 5.30 2.34 -8.06
CA TYR A 107 6.72 2.12 -7.78
C TYR A 107 7.12 2.68 -6.41
N ALA A 108 6.57 3.84 -6.03
CA ALA A 108 6.83 4.45 -4.75
C ALA A 108 6.34 3.60 -3.57
N ARG A 109 5.21 2.89 -3.71
CA ARG A 109 4.74 1.91 -2.70
C ARG A 109 5.73 0.80 -2.42
N ARG A 110 6.63 0.51 -3.37
CA ARG A 110 7.71 -0.49 -3.24
C ARG A 110 9.06 0.16 -2.91
N GLY A 111 9.08 1.46 -2.63
CA GLY A 111 10.31 2.23 -2.39
C GLY A 111 11.21 2.37 -3.61
N LEU A 112 10.66 2.26 -4.83
CA LEU A 112 11.42 2.31 -6.08
C LEU A 112 11.21 3.64 -6.80
N ASP A 113 12.27 4.15 -7.43
CA ASP A 113 12.19 5.30 -8.34
C ASP A 113 11.62 4.90 -9.71
N TRP A 114 10.52 5.54 -10.11
CA TRP A 114 9.80 5.20 -11.33
C TRP A 114 10.56 5.55 -12.61
N GLU A 115 11.35 6.62 -12.61
CA GLU A 115 12.16 7.01 -13.78
C GLU A 115 13.24 5.98 -14.06
N SER A 116 13.95 5.54 -13.02
CA SER A 116 14.96 4.50 -13.10
C SER A 116 14.39 3.19 -13.65
N GLN A 117 13.20 2.80 -13.17
CA GLN A 117 12.53 1.59 -13.62
C GLN A 117 12.05 1.67 -15.07
N LEU A 118 11.55 2.82 -15.51
CA LEU A 118 11.17 3.01 -16.92
C LEU A 118 12.40 2.95 -17.84
N ARG A 119 13.51 3.58 -17.45
CA ARG A 119 14.77 3.48 -18.21
C ARG A 119 15.25 2.04 -18.31
N GLN A 120 15.17 1.30 -17.20
CA GLN A 120 15.52 -0.12 -17.18
C GLN A 120 14.60 -0.94 -18.10
N ARG A 121 13.29 -0.75 -18.01
CA ARG A 121 12.31 -1.40 -18.88
C ARG A 121 12.53 -1.08 -20.36
N ALA A 122 12.91 0.15 -20.69
CA ALA A 122 13.25 0.53 -22.07
C ALA A 122 14.47 -0.25 -22.60
N LYS A 123 15.51 -0.43 -21.77
CA LYS A 123 16.68 -1.25 -22.12
C LYS A 123 16.30 -2.72 -22.31
N GLU A 124 15.47 -3.26 -21.43
CA GLU A 124 14.96 -4.63 -21.53
C GLU A 124 14.17 -4.83 -22.82
N LEU A 125 13.27 -3.89 -23.17
CA LEU A 125 12.53 -3.95 -24.42
C LEU A 125 13.46 -3.89 -25.65
N ALA A 126 14.47 -3.03 -25.64
CA ALA A 126 15.45 -2.97 -26.72
C ALA A 126 16.22 -4.29 -26.87
N LEU A 127 16.66 -4.88 -25.75
CA LEU A 127 17.38 -6.15 -25.74
C LEU A 127 16.49 -7.33 -26.15
N MET A 128 15.23 -7.38 -25.70
CA MET A 128 14.27 -8.41 -26.09
C MET A 128 13.99 -8.37 -27.60
N ASN A 129 13.86 -7.17 -28.16
CA ASN A 129 13.70 -6.99 -29.61
C ASN A 129 14.95 -7.44 -30.39
N GLU A 130 16.15 -7.12 -29.88
CA GLU A 130 17.42 -7.55 -30.48
C GLU A 130 17.58 -9.09 -30.46
N LEU A 131 17.17 -9.73 -29.36
CA LEU A 131 17.24 -11.18 -29.18
C LEU A 131 16.07 -11.94 -29.85
N GLY A 132 15.13 -11.24 -30.48
CA GLY A 132 13.96 -11.86 -31.12
C GLY A 132 12.98 -12.52 -30.15
N LEU A 133 13.00 -12.14 -28.87
CA LEU A 133 12.08 -12.64 -27.86
C LEU A 133 10.75 -11.90 -28.00
N SER A 134 9.74 -12.55 -28.61
CA SER A 134 8.44 -11.91 -28.83
C SER A 134 7.77 -11.57 -27.49
N MET A 135 7.33 -10.31 -27.35
CA MET A 135 6.43 -9.89 -26.28
C MET A 135 5.09 -10.59 -26.42
N ALA A 136 4.90 -11.70 -25.70
CA ALA A 136 3.54 -12.12 -25.37
C ALA A 136 2.96 -11.00 -24.48
N GLN A 137 2.10 -10.17 -25.04
CA GLN A 137 1.26 -9.28 -24.24
C GLN A 137 0.51 -10.18 -23.27
N ALA A 138 0.85 -10.10 -21.99
CA ALA A 138 0.08 -10.72 -20.93
C ALA A 138 -1.25 -9.97 -20.85
N MET A 139 -2.16 -10.29 -21.76
CA MET A 139 -3.58 -9.98 -21.58
C MET A 139 -3.99 -10.73 -20.30
N PRO A 140 -4.66 -10.06 -19.35
CA PRO A 140 -5.20 -10.78 -18.21
C PRO A 140 -6.25 -11.75 -18.76
N THR A 141 -5.92 -13.04 -18.75
CA THR A 141 -6.87 -14.10 -19.05
C THR A 141 -7.92 -14.04 -17.95
N ASP A 142 -9.08 -13.50 -18.28
CA ASP A 142 -10.27 -13.52 -17.44
C ASP A 142 -10.67 -14.99 -17.25
N SER A 143 -10.09 -15.61 -16.24
CA SER A 143 -10.54 -16.90 -15.74
C SER A 143 -11.65 -16.60 -14.74
N SER A 144 -12.81 -16.22 -15.28
CA SER A 144 -14.08 -16.30 -14.60
C SER A 144 -14.33 -17.77 -14.25
N ASN A 145 -13.78 -18.22 -13.13
CA ASN A 145 -14.19 -19.44 -12.48
C ASN A 145 -14.71 -19.09 -11.09
N ASP A 146 -15.96 -18.65 -11.11
CA ASP A 146 -17.01 -18.99 -10.16
C ASP A 146 -16.56 -19.89 -8.99
N ARG A 147 -16.05 -19.24 -7.94
CA ARG A 147 -16.09 -19.70 -6.54
C ARG A 147 -16.32 -18.49 -5.65
N ASN A 148 -17.39 -17.76 -5.95
CA ASN A 148 -17.97 -16.78 -5.04
C ASN A 148 -19.36 -17.27 -4.64
N SER A 149 -19.40 -18.32 -3.84
CA SER A 149 -20.61 -18.83 -3.19
C SER A 149 -20.23 -19.92 -2.17
N GLN A 150 -19.49 -19.55 -1.13
CA GLN A 150 -19.41 -20.27 0.16
C GLN A 150 -18.49 -19.49 1.11
N GLU A 151 -19.00 -18.38 1.66
CA GLU A 151 -18.59 -17.84 2.96
C GLU A 151 -19.60 -16.75 3.42
N GLU A 152 -20.86 -16.85 3.00
CA GLU A 152 -22.00 -16.04 3.45
C GLU A 152 -23.16 -16.96 3.84
N GLU A 153 -22.92 -17.94 4.71
CA GLU A 153 -24.00 -18.75 5.29
C GLU A 153 -23.47 -19.42 6.57
N ASP A 154 -23.31 -18.64 7.65
CA ASP A 154 -23.18 -19.21 9.01
C ASP A 154 -23.53 -18.21 10.13
N ASP A 155 -24.25 -17.12 9.82
CA ASP A 155 -24.60 -16.08 10.81
C ASP A 155 -26.12 -15.90 11.01
N ALA A 156 -26.93 -16.88 10.57
CA ALA A 156 -28.39 -16.87 10.74
C ALA A 156 -28.92 -17.89 11.77
N GLU A 157 -28.11 -18.82 12.28
CA GLU A 157 -28.61 -19.93 13.13
C GLU A 157 -28.28 -19.81 14.63
N LEU A 158 -27.79 -18.65 15.10
CA LEU A 158 -27.55 -18.43 16.54
C LEU A 158 -28.41 -17.31 17.17
N ALA A 159 -29.29 -16.66 16.39
CA ALA A 159 -30.20 -15.64 16.91
C ALA A 159 -31.49 -16.22 17.55
N ASP A 160 -31.83 -17.49 17.34
CA ASP A 160 -33.09 -18.08 17.84
C ASP A 160 -32.95 -18.84 19.18
N ALA A 161 -31.73 -19.07 19.67
CA ALA A 161 -31.51 -19.80 20.93
C ALA A 161 -31.55 -18.93 22.21
N SER A 162 -31.72 -17.60 22.10
CA SER A 162 -31.70 -16.68 23.25
C SER A 162 -33.09 -16.23 23.74
N ARG A 163 -34.20 -16.70 23.16
CA ARG A 163 -35.53 -16.33 23.64
C ARG A 163 -36.06 -17.32 24.68
N ALA A 164 -35.37 -17.39 25.83
CA ALA A 164 -35.98 -17.91 27.04
C ALA A 164 -36.97 -16.87 27.58
N PRO A 165 -38.28 -17.14 27.69
CA PRO A 165 -39.16 -16.25 28.43
C PRO A 165 -38.88 -16.39 29.92
N ALA A 166 -38.46 -15.29 30.53
CA ALA A 166 -38.49 -15.10 31.97
C ALA A 166 -39.96 -15.06 32.44
N ASP A 167 -40.31 -16.07 33.22
CA ASP A 167 -41.14 -16.07 34.44
C ASP A 167 -42.42 -15.20 34.50
N HIS A 168 -43.55 -15.86 34.74
CA HIS A 168 -44.66 -15.27 35.50
C HIS A 168 -45.53 -16.36 36.16
N SER A 169 -45.38 -16.47 37.49
CA SER A 169 -46.32 -16.96 38.52
C SER A 169 -46.53 -18.47 38.70
#